data_AF-A0A225V686-F1
#
_entry.id   AF-A0A225V686-F1
#
_cell.length_a   1.000
_cell.length_b   1.000
_cell.length_c   1.000
_cell.angle_alpha   90.00
_cell.angle_beta   90.00
_cell.angle_gamma   90.00
#
_symmetry.space_group_name_H-M   'P 1'
#
loop_
_entity.id
_entity.type
_entity.pdbx_description
1 polymer ?
#
loop_
_entity_poly.entity_id
_entity_poly.type
_entity_poly.pdbx_seq_one_letter_code
_entity_poly.pdbx_strand_id
1 'polypeptide(L)'
;MDRYDCVKVRREVYEIRENTVNPRSRTTYLNSYSRYISWVALSKQPYVSAAFIEEIDGVEGNTKQQLRARVKENRSLTNHFKGLKNKLVKNVGNGIDDVKTGKDPLVCDLYTFLCEKMLSHSAKKMTFSHTYMVIAWNLMCRSPNAFRIRHSHMEWRGNALQIYCAHMKDDQGGDRPRDPRHYERFRKSLRRILAQDNVVVELSRQGLKATELGTYSMWNDAATFCTFGSTGCPSSTAVHLRTGRSLGGVQNTYLRYEAAGDMHVGRTIAGLPTESSQFSL
;
A
#
# COMPACT_ATOMS: atom_id res chain seq x y z
N MET A 1 -4.83 -17.74 28.17
CA MET A 1 -4.51 -16.31 27.94
C MET A 1 -3.14 -16.25 27.30
N ASP A 2 -3.09 -16.04 26.00
CA ASP A 2 -1.87 -16.12 25.21
C ASP A 2 -0.84 -15.08 25.62
N ARG A 3 0.41 -15.54 25.78
CA ARG A 3 1.58 -14.72 26.09
C ARG A 3 1.83 -13.75 24.93
N TYR A 4 1.33 -12.52 25.06
CA TYR A 4 1.77 -11.42 24.21
C TYR A 4 3.28 -11.26 24.34
N ASP A 5 3.99 -11.20 23.21
CA ASP A 5 5.43 -10.96 23.15
C ASP A 5 5.71 -9.51 23.58
N CYS A 6 5.90 -9.32 24.88
CA CYS A 6 6.18 -8.01 25.49
C CYS A 6 7.43 -7.35 24.91
N VAL A 7 8.38 -8.11 24.35
CA VAL A 7 9.59 -7.57 23.73
C VAL A 7 9.24 -6.89 22.41
N LYS A 8 8.38 -7.54 21.61
CA LYS A 8 7.86 -6.96 20.36
C LYS A 8 7.03 -5.71 20.62
N VAL A 9 6.11 -5.76 21.59
CA VAL A 9 5.27 -4.59 21.96
C VAL A 9 6.14 -3.44 22.45
N ARG A 10 7.17 -3.72 23.27
CA ARG A 10 8.09 -2.69 23.76
C ARG A 10 8.90 -2.05 22.63
N ARG A 11 9.30 -2.82 21.61
CA ARG A 11 9.98 -2.29 20.41
C ARG A 11 9.05 -1.41 19.58
N GLU A 12 7.82 -1.86 19.32
CA GLU A 12 6.83 -1.07 18.57
C GLU A 12 6.48 0.23 19.32
N VAL A 13 6.30 0.18 20.65
CA VAL A 13 6.07 1.38 21.47
C VAL A 13 7.29 2.30 21.47
N TYR A 14 8.51 1.75 21.43
CA TYR A 14 9.74 2.53 21.35
C TYR A 14 9.89 3.22 19.98
N GLU A 15 9.61 2.54 18.88
CA GLU A 15 9.59 3.14 17.53
C GLU A 15 8.52 4.23 17.39
N ILE A 16 7.37 4.03 18.04
CA ILE A 16 6.31 5.04 18.15
C ILE A 16 6.77 6.24 18.99
N ARG A 17 7.47 6.00 20.10
CA ARG A 17 8.03 7.06 20.98
C ARG A 17 9.11 7.88 20.28
N GLU A 18 10.00 7.21 19.56
CA GLU A 18 11.07 7.83 18.75
C GLU A 18 10.58 8.32 17.39
N ASN A 19 9.28 8.14 17.11
CA ASN A 19 8.55 8.75 16.00
C ASN A 19 9.12 8.42 14.60
N THR A 20 9.66 7.20 14.42
CA THR A 20 10.25 6.71 13.16
C THR A 20 9.20 6.19 12.16
N VAL A 21 7.91 6.27 12.49
CA VAL A 21 6.84 5.63 11.74
C VAL A 21 6.16 6.66 10.79
N ASN A 22 6.12 6.31 9.50
CA ASN A 22 5.72 7.12 8.34
C ASN A 22 4.64 8.22 8.58
N PRO A 23 4.84 9.48 8.10
CA PRO A 23 3.92 10.62 8.26
C PRO A 23 2.49 10.44 7.74
N ARG A 24 2.22 9.42 6.90
CA ARG A 24 1.00 9.35 6.09
C ARG A 24 -0.30 9.11 6.82
N SER A 25 -0.31 9.03 8.14
CA SER A 25 -1.54 8.70 8.82
C SER A 25 -1.70 9.37 10.17
N ARG A 26 -1.69 10.71 10.24
CA ARG A 26 -2.27 11.46 11.38
C ARG A 26 -3.60 10.84 11.81
N THR A 27 -4.43 10.47 10.84
CA THR A 27 -5.71 9.79 11.06
C THR A 27 -5.54 8.38 11.63
N THR A 28 -4.58 7.58 11.18
CA THR A 28 -4.33 6.23 11.75
C THR A 28 -3.72 6.31 13.14
N TYR A 29 -2.78 7.23 13.40
CA TYR A 29 -2.26 7.45 14.75
C TYR A 29 -3.37 7.93 15.66
N LEU A 30 -4.07 8.99 15.30
CA LEU A 30 -5.17 9.52 16.10
C LEU A 30 -6.22 8.43 16.37
N ASN A 31 -6.57 7.63 15.36
CA ASN A 31 -7.48 6.50 15.54
C ASN A 31 -6.89 5.40 16.46
N SER A 32 -5.62 5.04 16.29
CA SER A 32 -4.94 4.01 17.09
C SER A 32 -4.79 4.44 18.54
N TYR A 33 -4.29 5.65 18.78
CA TYR A 33 -4.17 6.24 20.10
C TYR A 33 -5.52 6.44 20.76
N SER A 34 -6.53 6.95 20.05
CA SER A 34 -7.88 7.07 20.60
C SER A 34 -8.43 5.69 20.99
N ARG A 35 -8.18 4.66 20.18
CA ARG A 35 -8.57 3.28 20.51
C ARG A 35 -7.88 2.75 21.77
N TYR A 36 -6.57 3.00 21.88
CA TYR A 36 -5.74 2.56 23.00
C TYR A 36 -6.10 3.31 24.28
N ILE A 37 -6.11 4.64 24.25
CA ILE A 37 -6.42 5.51 25.40
C ILE A 37 -7.83 5.21 25.92
N SER A 38 -8.84 5.08 25.05
CA SER A 38 -10.18 4.69 25.50
C SER A 38 -10.23 3.28 26.11
N TRP A 39 -9.37 2.36 25.66
CA TRP A 39 -9.27 1.03 26.27
C TRP A 39 -8.58 1.06 27.64
N VAL A 40 -7.49 1.83 27.78
CA VAL A 40 -6.78 2.01 29.07
C VAL A 40 -7.68 2.71 30.08
N ALA A 41 -8.42 3.75 29.67
CA ALA A 41 -9.37 4.45 30.54
C ALA A 41 -10.46 3.50 31.10
N LEU A 42 -10.98 2.58 30.27
CA LEU A 42 -12.01 1.62 30.68
C LEU A 42 -11.46 0.42 31.49
N SER A 43 -10.29 -0.09 31.12
CA SER A 43 -9.81 -1.41 31.61
C SER A 43 -8.70 -1.30 32.66
N LYS A 44 -8.05 -0.14 32.72
CA LYS A 44 -6.79 0.11 33.45
C LYS A 44 -6.74 1.57 33.93
N GLN A 45 -7.84 2.03 34.51
CA GLN A 45 -8.03 3.41 34.98
C GLN A 45 -6.88 3.97 35.85
N PRO A 46 -6.22 3.21 36.74
CA PRO A 46 -5.11 3.72 37.56
C PRO A 46 -3.89 4.21 36.76
N TYR A 47 -3.78 3.83 35.48
CA TYR A 47 -2.68 4.24 34.59
C TYR A 47 -3.00 5.51 33.79
N VAL A 48 -4.19 6.09 33.98
CA VAL A 48 -4.62 7.33 33.35
C VAL A 48 -4.78 8.39 34.43
N SER A 49 -4.21 9.56 34.21
CA SER A 49 -4.34 10.69 35.15
C SER A 49 -5.82 11.03 35.37
N ALA A 50 -6.20 11.27 36.63
CA ALA A 50 -7.55 11.68 37.00
C ALA A 50 -7.99 12.95 36.25
N ALA A 51 -7.08 13.91 36.06
CA ALA A 51 -7.34 15.14 35.30
C ALA A 51 -7.69 14.86 33.84
N PHE A 52 -7.08 13.84 33.23
CA PHE A 52 -7.40 13.45 31.84
C PHE A 52 -8.72 12.69 31.76
N ILE A 53 -9.09 11.94 32.81
CA ILE A 53 -10.38 11.26 32.91
C ILE A 53 -11.51 12.29 33.03
N GLU A 54 -11.31 13.36 33.80
CA GLU A 54 -12.24 14.49 33.88
C GLU A 54 -12.37 15.21 32.54
N GLU A 55 -11.26 15.43 31.82
CA GLU A 55 -11.25 16.09 30.50
C GLU A 55 -12.01 15.28 29.40
N ILE A 56 -12.26 13.98 29.61
CA ILE A 56 -13.05 13.13 28.71
C ILE A 56 -14.46 12.83 29.24
N ASP A 57 -14.96 13.62 30.21
CA ASP A 57 -16.25 13.50 30.90
C ASP A 57 -16.44 12.18 31.66
N GLY A 58 -15.37 11.64 32.23
CA GLY A 58 -15.42 10.42 33.04
C GLY A 58 -15.59 9.13 32.24
N VAL A 59 -15.44 8.00 32.92
CA VAL A 59 -15.51 6.66 32.30
C VAL A 59 -16.89 6.01 32.54
N GLU A 60 -17.57 6.36 33.63
CA GLU A 60 -18.85 5.79 34.02
C GLU A 60 -19.97 6.18 33.03
N GLY A 61 -20.74 5.18 32.58
CA GLY A 61 -21.84 5.37 31.63
C GLY A 61 -21.43 5.62 30.17
N ASN A 62 -20.14 5.84 29.88
CA ASN A 62 -19.68 6.12 28.52
C ASN A 62 -19.29 4.85 27.75
N THR A 63 -19.81 4.70 26.54
CA THR A 63 -19.40 3.63 25.63
C THR A 63 -17.98 3.85 25.11
N LYS A 64 -17.29 2.77 24.73
CA LYS A 64 -15.95 2.82 24.11
C LYS A 64 -15.92 3.69 22.84
N GLN A 65 -17.05 3.88 22.15
CA GLN A 65 -17.15 4.71 20.96
C GLN A 65 -17.27 6.20 21.30
N GLN A 66 -18.02 6.55 22.35
CA GLN A 66 -18.13 7.94 22.84
C GLN A 66 -16.80 8.43 23.42
N LEU A 67 -16.11 7.61 24.21
CA LEU A 67 -14.77 7.94 24.73
C LEU A 67 -13.76 8.16 23.61
N ARG A 68 -13.85 7.40 22.51
CA ARG A 68 -12.98 7.60 21.34
C ARG A 68 -13.23 8.92 20.64
N ALA A 69 -14.48 9.38 20.58
CA ALA A 69 -14.81 10.68 19.98
C ALA A 69 -14.25 11.82 20.83
N ARG A 70 -14.45 11.76 22.16
CA ARG A 70 -13.93 12.77 23.10
C ARG A 70 -12.40 12.84 23.13
N VAL A 71 -11.71 11.70 23.10
CA VAL A 71 -10.24 11.67 23.00
C VAL A 71 -9.73 12.29 21.70
N LYS A 72 -10.49 12.21 20.59
CA LYS A 72 -10.14 12.86 19.32
C LYS A 72 -10.32 14.37 19.35
N GLU A 73 -11.31 14.85 20.09
CA GLU A 73 -11.66 16.27 20.20
C GLU A 73 -10.84 17.00 21.26
N ASN A 74 -10.12 16.26 22.11
CA ASN A 74 -9.21 16.80 23.10
C ASN A 74 -8.20 17.78 22.47
N ARG A 75 -8.23 19.04 22.94
CA ARG A 75 -7.41 20.14 22.42
C ARG A 75 -5.93 19.92 22.68
N SER A 76 -5.56 19.36 23.83
CA SER A 76 -4.16 19.08 24.20
C SER A 76 -3.53 18.09 23.22
N LEU A 77 -4.20 16.97 22.96
CA LEU A 77 -3.76 15.97 21.99
C LEU A 77 -3.70 16.55 20.57
N THR A 78 -4.71 17.31 20.16
CA THR A 78 -4.75 17.94 18.84
C THR A 78 -3.60 18.93 18.64
N ASN A 79 -3.31 19.76 19.64
CA ASN A 79 -2.19 20.71 19.62
C ASN A 79 -0.83 20.01 19.63
N HIS A 80 -0.70 18.91 20.38
CA HIS A 80 0.51 18.10 20.39
C HIS A 80 0.79 17.51 18.99
N PHE A 81 -0.21 16.90 18.34
CA PHE A 81 -0.07 16.39 16.97
C PHE A 81 0.20 17.50 15.94
N LYS A 82 -0.37 18.70 16.13
CA LYS A 82 -0.07 19.87 15.30
C LYS A 82 1.37 20.33 15.48
N GLY A 83 1.87 20.38 16.71
CA GLY A 83 3.26 20.71 17.04
C GLY A 83 4.25 19.71 16.47
N LEU A 84 3.95 18.41 16.57
CA LEU A 84 4.71 17.32 15.94
C LEU A 84 4.79 17.48 14.43
N LYS A 85 3.65 17.74 13.76
CA LYS A 85 3.62 17.97 12.31
C LYS A 85 4.52 19.16 11.93
N ASN A 86 4.43 20.27 12.67
CA ASN A 86 5.24 21.45 12.42
C ASN A 86 6.74 21.20 12.65
N LYS A 87 7.10 20.42 13.67
CA LYS A 87 8.49 20.01 13.93
C LYS A 87 9.04 19.16 12.79
N LEU A 88 8.25 18.19 12.31
CA LEU A 88 8.64 17.33 11.19
C LEU A 88 8.79 18.13 9.89
N VAL A 89 7.89 19.08 9.61
CA VAL A 89 8.03 19.99 8.45
C VAL A 89 9.28 20.87 8.58
N LYS A 90 9.60 21.36 9.78
CA LYS A 90 10.84 22.12 10.01
C LYS A 90 12.09 21.25 9.83
N ASN A 91 12.08 20.02 10.32
CA ASN A 91 13.19 19.09 10.12
C ASN A 91 13.45 18.81 8.63
N VAL A 92 12.37 18.59 7.86
CA VAL A 92 12.46 18.43 6.40
C VAL A 92 13.03 19.70 5.74
N GLY A 93 12.54 20.89 6.13
CA GLY A 93 13.04 22.16 5.61
C GLY A 93 14.51 22.45 5.99
N ASN A 94 14.97 21.93 7.12
CA ASN A 94 16.34 22.04 7.59
C ASN A 94 17.25 20.90 7.08
N GLY A 95 16.74 19.99 6.25
CA GLY A 95 17.49 18.87 5.68
C GLY A 95 17.83 17.73 6.67
N ILE A 96 17.18 17.70 7.84
CA ILE A 96 17.36 16.64 8.84
C ILE A 96 16.61 15.36 8.42
N ASP A 97 15.41 15.53 7.87
CA ASP A 97 14.54 14.45 7.41
C ASP A 97 14.42 14.47 5.88
N ASP A 98 14.21 13.32 5.26
CA ASP A 98 14.07 13.19 3.81
C ASP A 98 12.90 14.05 3.27
N VAL A 99 13.21 14.93 2.32
CA VAL A 99 12.22 15.80 1.64
C VAL A 99 11.27 14.98 0.77
N LYS A 100 11.76 13.87 0.23
CA LYS A 100 11.00 13.03 -0.70
C LYS A 100 9.99 12.18 0.05
N THR A 101 8.71 12.53 -0.06
CA THR A 101 7.62 11.72 0.51
C THR A 101 7.04 10.80 -0.55
N GLY A 102 7.38 9.51 -0.49
CA GLY A 102 6.88 8.50 -1.42
C GLY A 102 7.99 7.57 -1.91
N LYS A 103 7.60 6.44 -2.48
CA LYS A 103 8.54 5.57 -3.21
C LYS A 103 8.60 6.06 -4.64
N ASP A 104 9.81 6.14 -5.18
CA ASP A 104 9.96 6.35 -6.61
C ASP A 104 9.28 5.22 -7.38
N PRO A 105 8.53 5.55 -8.44
CA PRO A 105 7.92 4.54 -9.26
C PRO A 105 9.02 3.73 -9.95
N LEU A 106 8.92 2.41 -9.88
CA LEU A 106 9.66 1.54 -10.75
C LEU A 106 9.34 1.90 -12.21
N VAL A 107 10.37 2.34 -12.94
CA VAL A 107 10.27 2.65 -14.35
C VAL A 107 9.99 1.34 -15.12
N CYS A 108 9.20 1.39 -16.18
CA CYS A 108 8.86 0.21 -17.01
C CYS A 108 10.14 -0.54 -17.46
N ASP A 109 11.22 0.19 -17.74
CA ASP A 109 12.52 -0.39 -18.11
C ASP A 109 13.09 -1.30 -17.02
N LEU A 110 12.99 -0.89 -15.75
CA LEU A 110 13.45 -1.71 -14.63
C LEU A 110 12.56 -2.94 -14.44
N TYR A 111 11.25 -2.83 -14.68
CA TYR A 111 10.35 -3.98 -14.68
C TYR A 111 10.79 -5.00 -15.73
N THR A 112 10.99 -4.56 -16.98
CA THR A 112 11.43 -5.43 -18.08
C THR A 112 12.77 -6.08 -17.78
N PHE A 113 13.75 -5.30 -17.31
CA PHE A 113 15.06 -5.80 -16.91
C PHE A 113 14.97 -6.88 -15.80
N LEU A 114 14.17 -6.64 -14.76
CA LEU A 114 13.98 -7.61 -13.69
C LEU A 114 13.25 -8.87 -14.20
N CYS A 115 12.29 -8.72 -15.11
CA CYS A 115 11.59 -9.85 -15.76
C CYS A 115 12.58 -10.72 -16.53
N GLU A 116 13.42 -10.12 -17.37
CA GLU A 116 14.44 -10.83 -18.15
C GLU A 116 15.42 -11.58 -17.25
N LYS A 117 15.87 -10.95 -16.16
CA LYS A 117 16.76 -11.60 -15.18
C LYS A 117 16.08 -12.75 -14.44
N MET A 118 14.81 -12.62 -14.07
CA MET A 118 14.04 -13.72 -13.48
C MET A 118 13.83 -14.87 -14.45
N LEU A 119 13.57 -14.56 -15.73
CA LEU A 119 13.30 -15.55 -16.77
C LEU A 119 14.56 -16.32 -17.17
N SER A 120 15.70 -15.64 -17.23
CA SER A 120 17.01 -16.21 -17.56
C SER A 120 17.60 -17.08 -16.45
N HIS A 121 17.01 -17.04 -15.25
CA HIS A 121 17.52 -17.74 -14.08
C HIS A 121 17.00 -19.18 -14.03
N SER A 122 17.90 -20.17 -13.93
CA SER A 122 17.57 -21.60 -13.97
C SER A 122 16.68 -22.12 -12.82
N ALA A 123 16.70 -21.47 -11.67
CA ALA A 123 15.90 -21.87 -10.51
C ALA A 123 14.38 -21.70 -10.72
N LYS A 124 13.61 -22.78 -10.47
CA LYS A 124 12.12 -22.79 -10.48
C LYS A 124 11.46 -21.71 -9.62
N LYS A 125 12.13 -21.21 -8.58
CA LYS A 125 11.63 -20.12 -7.71
C LYS A 125 11.59 -18.79 -8.46
N MET A 126 12.45 -18.60 -9.46
CA MET A 126 12.48 -17.41 -10.30
C MET A 126 11.40 -17.44 -11.37
N THR A 127 11.11 -18.61 -11.97
CA THR A 127 9.93 -18.78 -12.84
C THR A 127 8.64 -18.37 -12.13
N PHE A 128 8.43 -18.84 -10.89
CA PHE A 128 7.29 -18.40 -10.07
C PHE A 128 7.27 -16.88 -9.85
N SER A 129 8.43 -16.29 -9.58
CA SER A 129 8.53 -14.86 -9.27
C SER A 129 8.29 -14.01 -10.50
N HIS A 130 8.81 -14.43 -11.66
CA HIS A 130 8.52 -13.86 -12.97
C HIS A 130 7.03 -13.90 -13.26
N THR A 131 6.39 -15.07 -13.18
CA THR A 131 4.94 -15.21 -13.42
C THR A 131 4.12 -14.32 -12.50
N TYR A 132 4.46 -14.28 -11.21
CA TYR A 132 3.80 -13.37 -10.27
C TYR A 132 4.01 -11.90 -10.66
N MET A 133 5.23 -11.51 -11.05
CA MET A 133 5.57 -10.13 -11.40
C MET A 133 4.78 -9.67 -12.63
N VAL A 134 4.73 -10.52 -13.67
CA VAL A 134 3.95 -10.28 -14.89
C VAL A 134 2.45 -10.15 -14.59
N ILE A 135 1.89 -11.06 -13.77
CA ILE A 135 0.48 -11.00 -13.38
C ILE A 135 0.17 -9.75 -12.55
N ALA A 136 1.01 -9.43 -11.57
CA ALA A 136 0.82 -8.28 -10.68
C ALA A 136 0.90 -6.95 -11.44
N TRP A 137 1.85 -6.85 -12.38
CA TRP A 137 2.00 -5.70 -13.27
C TRP A 137 0.80 -5.57 -14.21
N ASN A 138 0.55 -6.56 -15.07
CA ASN A 138 -0.49 -6.47 -16.11
C ASN A 138 -1.92 -6.34 -15.56
N LEU A 139 -2.25 -7.03 -14.47
CA LEU A 139 -3.57 -6.91 -13.84
C LEU A 139 -3.67 -5.73 -12.89
N MET A 140 -2.55 -5.06 -12.58
CA MET A 140 -2.51 -4.00 -11.59
C MET A 140 -3.21 -4.39 -10.29
N CYS A 141 -2.95 -5.62 -9.86
CA CYS A 141 -3.65 -6.23 -8.73
C CYS A 141 -2.71 -6.37 -7.53
N ARG A 142 -3.28 -6.29 -6.32
CA ARG A 142 -2.50 -6.55 -5.10
C ARG A 142 -2.17 -8.03 -5.01
N SER A 143 -1.11 -8.36 -4.29
CA SER A 143 -0.70 -9.75 -4.02
C SER A 143 -1.83 -10.70 -3.60
N PRO A 144 -2.81 -10.33 -2.73
CA PRO A 144 -3.89 -11.25 -2.38
C PRO A 144 -4.76 -11.61 -3.57
N ASN A 145 -4.96 -10.69 -4.51
CA ASN A 145 -5.74 -10.94 -5.70
C ASN A 145 -4.95 -11.83 -6.65
N ALA A 146 -3.67 -11.52 -6.90
CA ALA A 146 -2.79 -12.31 -7.77
C ALA A 146 -2.72 -13.79 -7.35
N PHE A 147 -2.55 -14.07 -6.05
CA PHE A 147 -2.43 -15.44 -5.55
C PHE A 147 -3.76 -16.20 -5.44
N ARG A 148 -4.90 -15.51 -5.54
CA ARG A 148 -6.23 -16.12 -5.45
C ARG A 148 -6.88 -16.36 -6.81
N ILE A 149 -6.18 -16.03 -7.90
CA ILE A 149 -6.63 -16.34 -9.24
C ILE A 149 -6.78 -17.86 -9.37
N ARG A 150 -7.93 -18.30 -9.88
CA ARG A 150 -8.26 -19.69 -10.17
C ARG A 150 -8.61 -19.79 -11.64
N HIS A 151 -8.56 -21.00 -12.19
CA HIS A 151 -8.98 -21.24 -13.58
C HIS A 151 -10.42 -20.75 -13.85
N SER A 152 -11.32 -20.90 -12.88
CA SER A 152 -12.70 -20.40 -12.99
C SER A 152 -12.85 -18.87 -13.06
N HIS A 153 -11.77 -18.12 -12.83
CA HIS A 153 -11.76 -16.66 -12.95
C HIS A 153 -11.23 -16.18 -14.30
N MET A 154 -10.77 -17.09 -15.16
CA MET A 154 -10.15 -16.75 -16.43
C MET A 154 -11.13 -16.98 -17.57
N GLU A 155 -11.25 -16.00 -18.46
CA GLU A 155 -12.08 -16.09 -19.65
C GLU A 155 -11.35 -15.41 -20.82
N TRP A 156 -11.40 -16.02 -21.99
CA TRP A 156 -10.93 -15.37 -23.21
C TRP A 156 -12.04 -14.51 -23.79
N ARG A 157 -11.77 -13.22 -24.00
CA ARG A 157 -12.71 -12.31 -24.66
C ARG A 157 -12.01 -11.48 -25.72
N GLY A 158 -12.43 -11.66 -26.97
CA GLY A 158 -11.77 -11.03 -28.12
C GLY A 158 -10.29 -11.45 -28.17
N ASN A 159 -9.39 -10.46 -28.13
CA ASN A 159 -7.94 -10.68 -28.14
C ASN A 159 -7.28 -10.56 -26.75
N ALA A 160 -8.05 -10.61 -25.66
CA ALA A 160 -7.54 -10.47 -24.30
C ALA A 160 -7.98 -11.62 -23.38
N LEU A 161 -7.07 -12.01 -22.48
CA LEU A 161 -7.39 -12.88 -21.35
C LEU A 161 -7.95 -12.01 -20.21
N GLN A 162 -9.24 -12.16 -19.93
CA GLN A 162 -9.92 -11.50 -18.82
C GLN A 162 -9.76 -12.32 -17.55
N ILE A 163 -9.47 -11.63 -16.44
CA ILE A 163 -9.30 -12.23 -15.13
C ILE A 163 -10.20 -11.52 -14.12
N TYR A 164 -11.23 -12.23 -13.66
CA TYR A 164 -12.18 -11.72 -12.69
C TYR A 164 -11.61 -11.81 -11.27
N CYS A 165 -11.35 -10.65 -10.67
CA CYS A 165 -10.90 -10.57 -9.29
C CYS A 165 -12.06 -10.20 -8.36
N ALA A 166 -12.29 -10.97 -7.31
CA ALA A 166 -13.17 -10.56 -6.23
C ALA A 166 -12.57 -9.32 -5.52
N HIS A 167 -13.15 -8.14 -5.76
CA HIS A 167 -12.76 -6.93 -5.06
C HIS A 167 -13.14 -7.05 -3.58
N MET A 168 -12.18 -7.39 -2.71
CA MET A 168 -12.37 -7.32 -1.27
C MET A 168 -11.91 -5.95 -0.76
N LYS A 169 -12.85 -5.13 -0.27
CA LYS A 169 -12.58 -3.89 0.47
C LYS A 169 -12.75 -4.04 1.99
N ASP A 170 -13.00 -5.26 2.48
CA ASP A 170 -13.52 -5.49 3.84
C ASP A 170 -12.49 -6.00 4.85
N ASP A 171 -11.20 -5.70 4.68
CA ASP A 171 -10.21 -6.02 5.72
C ASP A 171 -9.28 -4.85 6.01
N GLN A 172 -9.87 -3.74 6.48
CA GLN A 172 -9.12 -2.65 7.11
C GLN A 172 -8.63 -3.03 8.53
N GLY A 173 -9.06 -4.18 9.06
CA GLY A 173 -8.75 -4.66 10.40
C GLY A 173 -7.46 -5.48 10.49
N GLY A 174 -7.04 -6.12 9.40
CA GLY A 174 -5.83 -6.95 9.38
C GLY A 174 -5.96 -8.23 10.21
N ASP A 175 -7.18 -8.65 10.57
CA ASP A 175 -7.44 -9.82 11.43
C ASP A 175 -7.29 -11.16 10.69
N ARG A 176 -6.96 -11.16 9.40
CA ARG A 176 -6.77 -12.40 8.65
C ARG A 176 -5.48 -13.11 9.07
N PRO A 177 -5.53 -14.44 9.30
CA PRO A 177 -4.37 -15.21 9.71
C PRO A 177 -3.30 -15.17 8.62
N ARG A 178 -2.14 -14.58 8.98
CA ARG A 178 -0.78 -14.66 8.40
C ARG A 178 -0.69 -14.61 6.87
N ASP A 179 0.13 -13.66 6.38
CA ASP A 179 0.55 -13.56 4.97
C ASP A 179 0.70 -14.94 4.33
N PRO A 180 -0.07 -15.26 3.28
CA PRO A 180 0.01 -16.54 2.59
C PRO A 180 1.47 -16.87 2.25
N ARG A 181 1.89 -18.12 2.45
CA ARG A 181 3.28 -18.60 2.20
C ARG A 181 3.89 -18.12 0.87
N HIS A 182 3.05 -17.82 -0.11
CA HIS A 182 3.39 -17.29 -1.43
C HIS A 182 4.01 -15.88 -1.42
N TYR A 183 3.62 -15.01 -0.49
CA TYR A 183 4.17 -13.66 -0.35
C TYR A 183 5.63 -13.71 0.06
N GLU A 184 5.91 -14.49 1.10
CA GLU A 184 7.27 -14.65 1.61
C GLU A 184 8.15 -15.34 0.57
N ARG A 185 7.59 -16.26 -0.23
CA ARG A 185 8.30 -16.88 -1.36
C ARG A 185 8.73 -15.85 -2.39
N PHE A 186 7.81 -15.01 -2.88
CA PHE A 186 8.17 -13.96 -3.83
C PHE A 186 9.15 -12.95 -3.22
N ARG A 187 8.91 -12.51 -1.98
CA ARG A 187 9.79 -11.55 -1.29
C ARG A 187 11.22 -12.05 -1.17
N LYS A 188 11.41 -13.34 -0.83
CA LYS A 188 12.74 -13.96 -0.75
C LYS A 188 13.42 -14.04 -2.13
N SER A 189 12.69 -14.43 -3.16
CA SER A 189 13.21 -14.47 -4.53
C SER A 189 13.60 -13.09 -5.03
N LEU A 190 12.73 -12.09 -4.83
CA LEU A 190 12.97 -10.70 -5.22
C LEU A 190 14.24 -10.17 -4.54
N ARG A 191 14.37 -10.32 -3.22
CA ARG A 191 15.60 -9.91 -2.51
C ARG A 191 16.86 -10.55 -3.06
N ARG A 192 16.79 -11.83 -3.43
CA ARG A 192 17.94 -12.54 -3.99
C ARG A 192 18.37 -11.95 -5.33
N ILE A 193 17.43 -11.51 -6.17
CA ILE A 193 17.74 -10.85 -7.45
C ILE A 193 18.24 -9.43 -7.23
N LEU A 194 17.59 -8.68 -6.35
CA LEU A 194 18.00 -7.31 -6.02
C LEU A 194 19.39 -7.25 -5.37
N ALA A 195 19.89 -8.36 -4.83
CA ALA A 195 21.23 -8.48 -4.26
C ALA A 195 22.31 -8.87 -5.29
N GLN A 196 21.97 -9.12 -6.55
CA GLN A 196 22.96 -9.42 -7.60
C GLN A 196 23.65 -8.14 -8.05
N ASP A 197 24.97 -8.18 -8.23
CA ASP A 197 25.79 -6.99 -8.55
C ASP A 197 25.29 -6.24 -9.79
N ASN A 198 24.95 -6.97 -10.85
CA ASN A 198 24.43 -6.38 -12.08
C ASN A 198 23.07 -5.67 -11.88
N VAL A 199 22.26 -6.13 -10.92
CA VAL A 199 20.97 -5.50 -10.59
C VAL A 199 21.20 -4.31 -9.67
N VAL A 200 22.11 -4.39 -8.71
CA VAL A 200 22.48 -3.27 -7.83
C VAL A 200 23.02 -2.10 -8.63
N VAL A 201 23.87 -2.35 -9.64
CA VAL A 201 24.36 -1.31 -10.56
C VAL A 201 23.20 -0.64 -11.30
N GLU A 202 22.25 -1.42 -11.82
CA GLU A 202 21.09 -0.88 -12.55
C GLU A 202 20.16 -0.08 -11.62
N LEU A 203 19.94 -0.55 -10.40
CA LEU A 203 19.20 0.20 -9.38
C LEU A 203 19.88 1.54 -9.06
N SER A 204 21.21 1.52 -8.90
CA SER A 204 22.00 2.71 -8.62
C SER A 204 21.97 3.70 -9.79
N ARG A 205 22.01 3.19 -11.04
CA ARG A 205 21.85 3.99 -12.27
C ARG A 205 20.51 4.73 -12.32
N GLN A 206 19.45 4.10 -11.81
CA GLN A 206 18.12 4.69 -11.73
C GLN A 206 17.84 5.45 -10.42
N GLY A 207 18.83 5.56 -9.53
CA GLY A 207 18.69 6.25 -8.24
C GLY A 207 17.79 5.55 -7.23
N LEU A 208 17.55 4.24 -7.40
CA LEU A 208 16.66 3.44 -6.56
C LEU A 208 17.43 2.58 -5.56
N LYS A 209 16.88 2.41 -4.35
CA LYS A 209 17.42 1.46 -3.37
C LYS A 209 16.63 0.16 -3.39
N ALA A 210 17.31 -0.97 -3.21
CA ALA A 210 16.65 -2.28 -3.14
C ALA A 210 15.59 -2.39 -2.02
N THR A 211 15.71 -1.60 -0.95
CA THR A 211 14.75 -1.52 0.16
C THR A 211 13.44 -0.83 -0.22
N GLU A 212 13.45 -0.03 -1.29
CA GLU A 212 12.27 0.68 -1.78
C GLU A 212 11.37 -0.26 -2.61
N LEU A 213 11.93 -1.34 -3.15
CA LEU A 213 11.20 -2.31 -3.96
C LEU A 213 10.56 -3.41 -3.11
N GLY A 214 9.28 -3.67 -3.39
CA GLY A 214 8.53 -4.75 -2.75
C GLY A 214 7.33 -5.20 -3.56
N THR A 215 6.52 -6.09 -2.98
CA THR A 215 5.30 -6.62 -3.61
C THR A 215 4.31 -5.52 -4.01
N TYR A 216 4.22 -4.46 -3.19
CA TYR A 216 3.35 -3.32 -3.45
C TYR A 216 3.84 -2.43 -4.60
N SER A 217 5.16 -2.38 -4.85
CA SER A 217 5.75 -1.57 -5.92
C SER A 217 5.19 -1.98 -7.28
N MET A 218 5.09 -3.29 -7.56
CA MET A 218 4.52 -3.79 -8.83
C MET A 218 3.10 -3.26 -9.11
N TRP A 219 2.26 -3.19 -8.07
CA TRP A 219 0.89 -2.69 -8.18
C TRP A 219 0.84 -1.16 -8.34
N ASN A 220 1.67 -0.44 -7.57
CA ASN A 220 1.66 1.00 -7.55
C ASN A 220 2.31 1.61 -8.79
N ASP A 221 3.42 1.04 -9.22
CA ASP A 221 4.29 1.64 -10.22
C ASP A 221 3.74 1.41 -11.61
N ALA A 222 3.08 0.27 -11.83
CA ALA A 222 2.32 0.02 -13.05
C ALA A 222 1.13 1.00 -13.20
N ALA A 223 0.51 1.44 -12.08
CA ALA A 223 -0.49 2.50 -12.08
C ALA A 223 0.08 3.85 -12.46
N THR A 224 1.25 4.19 -11.90
CA THR A 224 1.97 5.41 -12.26
C THR A 224 2.37 5.41 -13.73
N PHE A 225 2.86 4.28 -14.24
CA PHE A 225 3.22 4.10 -15.65
C PHE A 225 2.03 4.36 -16.58
N CYS A 226 0.85 3.83 -16.26
CA CYS A 226 -0.35 4.09 -17.06
C CYS A 226 -0.71 5.58 -17.08
N THR A 227 -0.60 6.29 -15.96
CA THR A 227 -1.01 7.70 -15.89
C THR A 227 0.02 8.70 -16.41
N PHE A 228 1.31 8.35 -16.38
CA PHE A 228 2.41 9.28 -16.68
C PHE A 228 3.35 8.82 -17.81
N GLY A 229 3.14 7.63 -18.38
CA GLY A 229 4.04 7.04 -19.37
C GLY A 229 3.87 7.56 -20.80
N SER A 230 2.81 8.33 -21.10
CA SER A 230 2.53 8.85 -22.44
C SER A 230 1.56 10.04 -22.38
N THR A 231 1.52 10.84 -23.45
CA THR A 231 0.50 11.88 -23.68
C THR A 231 -0.87 11.29 -24.03
N GLY A 232 -0.93 10.05 -24.51
CA GLY A 232 -2.16 9.28 -24.77
C GLY A 232 -2.60 8.40 -23.59
N CYS A 233 -2.29 8.80 -22.35
CA CYS A 233 -2.52 7.96 -21.17
C CYS A 233 -4.01 7.68 -20.91
N PRO A 234 -4.36 6.50 -20.36
CA PRO A 234 -5.73 6.21 -19.93
C PRO A 234 -6.21 7.17 -18.85
N SER A 235 -7.54 7.38 -18.81
CA SER A 235 -8.15 8.21 -17.77
C SER A 235 -7.75 7.71 -16.38
N SER A 236 -7.45 8.66 -15.48
CA SER A 236 -7.13 8.32 -14.09
C SER A 236 -8.26 7.52 -13.44
N THR A 237 -9.52 7.78 -13.80
CA THR A 237 -10.68 7.00 -13.37
C THR A 237 -10.56 5.52 -13.72
N ALA A 238 -10.26 5.18 -14.97
CA ALA A 238 -10.10 3.79 -15.40
C ALA A 238 -8.94 3.10 -14.66
N VAL A 239 -7.81 3.79 -14.50
CA VAL A 239 -6.66 3.30 -13.73
C VAL A 239 -7.02 3.04 -12.27
N HIS A 240 -7.72 3.96 -11.62
CA HIS A 240 -8.15 3.82 -10.23
C HIS A 240 -9.15 2.68 -10.03
N LEU A 241 -10.09 2.52 -10.97
CA LEU A 241 -11.07 1.43 -10.94
C LEU A 241 -10.39 0.07 -11.11
N ARG A 242 -9.51 -0.09 -12.11
CA ARG A 242 -8.72 -1.32 -12.33
C ARG A 242 -7.84 -1.68 -11.13
N THR A 243 -7.16 -0.69 -10.55
CA THR A 243 -6.31 -0.89 -9.36
C THR A 243 -7.12 -1.14 -8.07
N GLY A 244 -8.45 -1.00 -8.10
CA GLY A 244 -9.31 -1.12 -6.92
C GLY A 244 -9.07 -0.01 -5.89
N ARG A 245 -8.63 1.18 -6.33
CA ARG A 245 -8.52 2.38 -5.49
C ARG A 245 -9.90 3.02 -5.34
N SER A 246 -10.12 3.73 -4.23
CA SER A 246 -11.30 4.58 -4.09
C SER A 246 -11.05 5.88 -4.85
N LEU A 247 -12.00 6.31 -5.68
CA LEU A 247 -11.96 7.63 -6.33
C LEU A 247 -12.20 8.74 -5.30
N GLY A 248 -13.04 8.44 -4.30
CA GLY A 248 -13.32 9.33 -3.17
C GLY A 248 -14.47 10.30 -3.44
N GLY A 249 -15.13 10.72 -2.35
CA GLY A 249 -16.22 11.70 -2.39
C GLY A 249 -17.29 11.39 -3.43
N VAL A 250 -17.68 12.44 -4.16
CA VAL A 250 -18.70 12.44 -5.20
C VAL A 250 -18.35 11.53 -6.38
N GLN A 251 -17.07 11.38 -6.71
CA GLN A 251 -16.63 10.60 -7.88
C GLN A 251 -17.00 9.11 -7.78
N ASN A 252 -16.96 8.53 -6.58
CA ASN A 252 -17.37 7.14 -6.35
C ASN A 252 -18.84 6.87 -6.72
N THR A 253 -19.70 7.90 -6.70
CA THR A 253 -21.13 7.76 -6.98
C THR A 253 -21.41 7.75 -8.48
N TYR A 254 -20.70 8.59 -9.24
CA TYR A 254 -21.01 8.88 -10.64
C TYR A 254 -20.10 8.17 -11.63
N LEU A 255 -18.85 7.88 -11.26
CA LEU A 255 -17.90 7.25 -12.16
C LEU A 255 -17.92 5.73 -11.97
N ARG A 256 -18.23 5.01 -13.05
CA ARG A 256 -18.39 3.55 -13.08
C ARG A 256 -17.33 2.90 -13.96
N TYR A 257 -17.17 1.60 -13.74
CA TYR A 257 -16.34 0.77 -14.60
C TYR A 257 -16.91 0.77 -16.01
N GLU A 258 -16.06 1.03 -16.99
CA GLU A 258 -16.37 0.91 -18.41
C GLU A 258 -15.31 0.06 -19.09
N ALA A 259 -15.75 -0.91 -19.89
CA ALA A 259 -14.87 -1.90 -20.50
C ALA A 259 -13.83 -1.26 -21.44
N ALA A 260 -14.23 -0.25 -22.21
CA ALA A 260 -13.32 0.48 -23.11
C ALA A 260 -12.17 1.15 -22.35
N GLY A 261 -12.46 1.78 -21.21
CA GLY A 261 -11.46 2.39 -20.35
C GLY A 261 -10.48 1.35 -19.80
N ASP A 262 -10.98 0.21 -19.32
CA ASP A 262 -10.14 -0.86 -18.78
C ASP A 262 -9.28 -1.56 -19.85
N MET A 263 -9.81 -1.71 -21.07
CA MET A 263 -9.04 -2.22 -22.22
C MET A 263 -7.89 -1.27 -22.59
N HIS A 264 -8.13 0.04 -22.58
CA HIS A 264 -7.07 1.04 -22.79
C HIS A 264 -5.97 0.87 -21.74
N VAL A 265 -6.31 0.80 -20.45
CA VAL A 265 -5.33 0.55 -19.38
C VAL A 265 -4.56 -0.76 -19.60
N GLY A 266 -5.26 -1.85 -19.91
CA GLY A 266 -4.67 -3.16 -20.14
C GLY A 266 -3.69 -3.20 -21.32
N ARG A 267 -3.96 -2.44 -22.39
CA ARG A 267 -3.08 -2.34 -23.55
C ARG A 267 -1.87 -1.45 -23.26
N THR A 268 -2.09 -0.29 -22.62
CA THR A 268 -1.00 0.62 -22.23
C THR A 268 0.01 -0.10 -21.34
N ILE A 269 -0.47 -0.84 -20.32
CA ILE A 269 0.43 -1.51 -19.37
C ILE A 269 1.19 -2.70 -19.95
N ALA A 270 0.63 -3.33 -20.98
CA ALA A 270 1.27 -4.38 -21.75
C ALA A 270 2.29 -3.84 -22.76
N GLY A 271 2.45 -2.51 -22.86
CA GLY A 271 3.35 -1.86 -23.81
C GLY A 271 2.87 -1.93 -25.27
N LEU A 272 1.57 -2.17 -25.48
CA LEU A 272 1.00 -2.23 -26.83
C LEU A 272 0.77 -0.81 -27.38
N PRO A 273 0.95 -0.58 -28.70
CA PRO A 273 0.72 0.74 -29.29
C PRO A 273 -0.72 1.20 -29.11
N THR A 274 -0.91 2.37 -28.47
CA THR A 274 -2.23 2.98 -28.24
C THR A 274 -2.81 3.61 -29.49
N GLU A 275 -1.95 4.11 -30.39
CA GLU A 275 -2.34 4.83 -31.61
C GLU A 275 -2.53 3.92 -32.84
N SER A 276 -2.37 2.60 -32.69
CA SER A 276 -2.56 1.69 -33.82
C SER A 276 -4.04 1.66 -34.21
N SER A 277 -4.36 1.63 -35.51
CA SER A 277 -5.75 1.38 -35.96
C SER A 277 -6.27 -0.02 -35.58
N GLN A 278 -5.41 -0.93 -35.11
CA GLN A 278 -5.83 -2.17 -34.44
C GLN A 278 -6.23 -1.98 -32.97
N PHE A 279 -6.24 -0.74 -32.49
CA PHE A 279 -6.73 -0.33 -31.18
C PHE A 279 -8.26 -0.18 -31.16
N SER A 280 -8.91 0.08 -32.30
CA SER A 280 -10.36 0.05 -32.43
C SER A 280 -10.86 -1.41 -32.45
N LEU A 281 -11.50 -1.81 -31.36
CA LEU A 281 -12.52 -2.87 -31.35
C LEU A 281 -13.88 -2.22 -31.54
#